data_AF-A0AAU3YVC3-F1
#
_entry.id   AF-A0AAU3YVC3-F1
#
_cell.length_a   1.000
_cell.length_b   1.000
_cell.length_c   1.000
_cell.angle_alpha   90.00
_cell.angle_beta   90.00
_cell.angle_gamma   90.00
#
_symmetry.space_group_name_H-M   'P 1'
#
loop_
_entity.id
_entity.type
_entity.pdbx_description
1 polymer ?
#
loop_
_entity_poly.entity_id
_entity_poly.type
_entity_poly.pdbx_seq_one_letter_code
_entity_poly.pdbx_strand_id
1 'polypeptide(L)'
;MRVLKYLLPVEDYLPVLPVLDVQPATPADIHHFHAEGDAGEVDDTAAPTRITLLADTEDDAWRMAHRHLTLCHARHAYAHPGTLPATRQDKVYAAARDRAKTLTAQQRWNESTLAVCGEDSHMALHALWDVLREYGELPTP
;
A
#
# COMPACT_ATOMS: atom_id res chain seq x y z
N MET A 1 4.85 16.60 17.47
CA MET A 1 3.84 15.69 16.88
C MET A 1 4.02 14.34 17.56
N ARG A 2 2.94 13.71 18.06
CA ARG A 2 3.02 12.41 18.73
C ARG A 2 2.45 11.38 17.78
N VAL A 3 3.31 10.57 17.19
CA VAL A 3 2.90 9.45 16.32
C VAL A 3 2.25 8.39 17.19
N LEU A 4 1.08 7.90 16.76
CA LEU A 4 0.33 6.85 17.42
C LEU A 4 0.29 5.61 16.52
N LYS A 5 0.29 4.44 17.17
CA LYS A 5 0.10 3.14 16.55
C LYS A 5 -1.39 2.79 16.65
N TYR A 6 -2.03 2.64 15.49
CA TYR A 6 -3.42 2.24 15.36
C TYR A 6 -3.50 0.79 14.94
N LEU A 7 -4.39 0.05 15.57
CA LEU A 7 -4.72 -1.32 15.19
C LEU A 7 -6.20 -1.37 14.78
N LEU A 8 -6.44 -1.59 13.50
CA LEU A 8 -7.79 -1.61 12.92
C LEU A 8 -8.15 -3.04 12.50
N PRO A 9 -9.37 -3.52 12.83
CA PRO A 9 -9.89 -4.74 12.24
C PRO A 9 -10.19 -4.52 10.76
N VAL A 10 -10.07 -5.58 9.97
CA VAL A 10 -10.29 -5.56 8.53
C VAL A 10 -11.28 -6.64 8.14
N GLU A 11 -12.22 -6.28 7.28
CA GLU A 11 -13.15 -7.19 6.62
C GLU A 11 -13.22 -6.82 5.14
N ASP A 12 -13.09 -7.81 4.24
CA ASP A 12 -13.14 -7.60 2.79
C ASP A 12 -12.24 -6.46 2.28
N TYR A 13 -11.00 -6.38 2.79
CA TYR A 13 -10.05 -5.30 2.45
C TYR A 13 -10.55 -3.90 2.79
N LEU A 14 -11.44 -3.77 3.76
CA LEU A 14 -11.88 -2.49 4.31
C LEU A 14 -11.61 -2.46 5.81
N PRO A 15 -11.05 -1.37 6.34
CA PRO A 15 -10.99 -1.21 7.77
C PRO A 15 -12.42 -1.09 8.32
N VAL A 16 -12.71 -1.72 9.46
CA VAL A 16 -14.03 -1.70 10.10
C VAL A 16 -13.96 -1.16 11.52
N LEU A 17 -15.04 -0.56 12.01
CA LEU A 17 -15.12 -0.08 13.39
C LEU A 17 -15.46 -1.23 14.34
N PRO A 18 -15.03 -1.15 15.63
CA PRO A 18 -14.26 -0.07 16.24
C PRO A 18 -12.74 -0.22 16.04
N VAL A 19 -11.99 0.85 16.30
CA VAL A 19 -10.53 0.77 16.50
C VAL A 19 -10.24 -0.20 17.65
N LEU A 20 -9.43 -1.22 17.41
CA LEU A 20 -9.13 -2.23 18.43
C LEU A 20 -8.23 -1.68 19.53
N ASP A 21 -7.22 -0.91 19.13
CA ASP A 21 -6.21 -0.38 20.03
C ASP A 21 -5.54 0.88 19.47
N VAL A 22 -5.17 1.80 20.37
CA VAL A 22 -4.41 3.02 20.06
C VAL A 22 -3.32 3.19 21.11
N GLN A 23 -2.07 3.11 20.66
CA GLN A 23 -0.91 3.18 21.55
C GLN A 23 0.07 4.26 21.10
N PRO A 24 0.87 4.84 22.00
CA PRO A 24 2.01 5.66 21.60
C PRO A 24 2.98 4.83 20.76
N ALA A 25 3.37 5.31 19.59
CA ALA A 25 4.38 4.62 18.78
C ALA A 25 5.71 4.59 19.52
N THR A 26 6.37 3.43 19.52
CA THR A 26 7.73 3.30 20.05
C THR A 26 8.76 3.69 18.99
N PRO A 27 10.00 4.04 19.37
CA PRO A 27 11.07 4.23 18.40
C PRO A 27 11.32 3.01 17.51
N ALA A 28 11.07 1.79 18.03
CA ALA A 28 11.17 0.56 17.26
C ALA A 28 10.08 0.46 16.18
N ASP A 29 8.83 0.83 16.50
CA ASP A 29 7.76 0.91 15.52
C ASP A 29 8.14 1.92 14.42
N ILE A 30 8.54 3.13 14.78
CA ILE A 30 8.91 4.17 13.81
C ILE A 30 10.03 3.69 12.88
N HIS A 31 11.07 3.06 13.43
CA HIS A 31 12.16 2.51 12.63
C HIS A 31 11.69 1.40 11.67
N HIS A 32 10.82 0.49 12.14
CA HIS A 32 10.28 -0.61 11.33
C HIS A 32 9.55 -0.08 10.09
N PHE A 33 8.57 0.81 10.29
CA PHE A 33 7.77 1.39 9.20
C PHE A 33 8.61 2.30 8.28
N HIS A 34 9.57 3.06 8.83
CA HIS A 34 10.48 3.86 8.00
C HIS A 34 11.42 3.02 7.13
N ALA A 35 11.87 1.86 7.60
CA ALA A 35 12.78 0.99 6.86
C ALA A 35 12.06 0.28 5.70
N GLU A 36 10.80 -0.09 5.89
CA GLU A 36 9.99 -0.73 4.85
C GLU A 36 9.44 0.28 3.82
N GLY A 37 9.53 1.58 4.12
CA GLY A 37 8.95 2.64 3.29
C GLY A 37 7.43 2.61 3.26
N ASP A 38 6.81 1.75 4.07
CA ASP A 38 5.39 1.58 4.21
C ASP A 38 4.95 2.18 5.54
N ALA A 39 3.84 2.92 5.52
CA ALA A 39 3.26 3.51 6.72
C ALA A 39 2.16 2.62 7.34
N GLY A 40 2.09 1.36 6.89
CA GLY A 40 1.08 0.38 7.26
C GLY A 40 1.49 -1.06 6.99
N GLU A 41 1.08 -1.98 7.87
CA GLU A 41 1.36 -3.42 7.80
C GLU A 41 0.05 -4.20 8.01
N VAL A 42 -0.24 -5.12 7.11
CA VAL A 42 -1.34 -6.09 7.24
C VAL A 42 -0.80 -7.44 7.67
N ASP A 43 -1.59 -8.17 8.45
CA ASP A 43 -1.23 -9.51 8.94
C ASP A 43 -1.14 -10.56 7.83
N ASP A 44 -2.07 -10.52 6.88
CA ASP A 44 -2.06 -11.33 5.65
C ASP A 44 -2.53 -10.46 4.47
N THR A 45 -1.67 -10.27 3.47
CA THR A 45 -2.04 -9.47 2.28
C THR A 45 -3.10 -10.14 1.39
N ALA A 46 -3.26 -11.46 1.47
CA ALA A 46 -4.22 -12.23 0.68
C ALA A 46 -5.60 -12.39 1.34
N ALA A 47 -5.66 -12.22 2.66
CA ALA A 47 -6.89 -12.25 3.43
C ALA A 47 -6.73 -11.44 4.72
N PRO A 48 -6.59 -10.10 4.63
CA PRO A 48 -6.24 -9.28 5.76
C PRO A 48 -7.36 -9.29 6.80
N THR A 49 -7.02 -9.61 8.05
CA THR A 49 -7.95 -9.49 9.18
C THR A 49 -7.64 -8.29 10.05
N ARG A 50 -6.44 -7.71 9.88
CA ARG A 50 -5.96 -6.60 10.68
C ARG A 50 -4.94 -5.75 9.93
N ILE A 51 -4.98 -4.46 10.18
CA ILE A 51 -3.95 -3.51 9.72
C ILE A 51 -3.40 -2.69 10.90
N THR A 52 -2.09 -2.56 10.93
CA THR A 52 -1.33 -1.75 11.89
C THR A 52 -0.76 -0.54 11.18
N LEU A 53 -0.97 0.66 11.72
CA LEU A 53 -0.55 1.92 11.08
C LEU A 53 0.11 2.85 12.08
N LEU A 54 1.06 3.65 11.60
CA LEU A 54 1.59 4.79 12.35
C LEU A 54 1.03 6.09 11.78
N ALA A 55 0.25 6.82 12.58
CA ALA A 55 -0.38 8.07 12.16
C ALA A 55 -0.44 9.08 13.31
N ASP A 56 -0.53 10.37 12.97
CA ASP A 56 -0.68 11.43 13.98
C ASP A 56 -2.12 11.56 14.48
N THR A 57 -3.09 11.23 13.62
CA THR A 57 -4.52 11.31 13.92
C THR A 57 -5.25 10.05 13.50
N GLU A 58 -6.43 9.83 14.09
CA GLU A 58 -7.29 8.70 13.72
C GLU A 58 -7.75 8.83 12.26
N ASP A 59 -8.12 10.02 11.81
CA ASP A 59 -8.53 10.27 10.41
C ASP A 59 -7.40 9.94 9.42
N ASP A 60 -6.15 10.23 9.77
CA ASP A 60 -4.99 9.86 8.97
C ASP A 60 -4.81 8.34 8.95
N ALA A 61 -4.95 7.67 10.11
CA ALA A 61 -4.92 6.22 10.19
C ALA A 61 -5.99 5.59 9.30
N TRP A 62 -7.24 6.04 9.35
CA TRP A 62 -8.31 5.54 8.48
C TRP A 62 -8.00 5.74 7.00
N ARG A 63 -7.51 6.92 6.62
CA ARG A 63 -7.17 7.23 5.22
C ARG A 63 -6.03 6.34 4.72
N MET A 64 -5.00 6.12 5.54
CA MET A 64 -3.88 5.25 5.24
C MET A 64 -4.32 3.79 5.16
N ALA A 65 -5.18 3.34 6.09
CA ALA A 65 -5.77 2.01 6.10
C ALA A 65 -6.47 1.69 4.79
N HIS A 66 -7.39 2.58 4.38
CA HIS A 66 -8.12 2.43 3.13
C HIS A 66 -7.20 2.38 1.92
N ARG A 67 -6.19 3.25 1.84
CA ARG A 67 -5.22 3.26 0.72
C ARG A 67 -4.43 1.95 0.65
N HIS A 68 -3.91 1.50 1.78
CA HIS A 68 -3.09 0.29 1.84
C HIS A 68 -3.91 -0.97 1.53
N LEU A 69 -5.09 -1.10 2.12
CA LEU A 69 -5.97 -2.24 1.87
C LEU A 69 -6.52 -2.27 0.44
N THR A 70 -6.82 -1.11 -0.15
CA THR A 70 -7.17 -1.00 -1.58
C THR A 70 -6.04 -1.52 -2.46
N LEU A 71 -4.78 -1.22 -2.10
CA LEU A 71 -3.62 -1.71 -2.83
C LEU A 71 -3.46 -3.23 -2.66
N CYS A 72 -3.62 -3.77 -1.45
CA CYS A 72 -3.62 -5.21 -1.20
C CYS A 72 -4.70 -5.94 -2.02
N HIS A 73 -5.92 -5.39 -2.04
CA HIS A 73 -7.01 -5.90 -2.87
C HIS A 73 -6.63 -5.93 -4.35
N ALA A 74 -6.13 -4.81 -4.88
CA ALA A 74 -5.75 -4.69 -6.29
C ALA A 74 -4.62 -5.66 -6.68
N ARG A 75 -3.61 -5.83 -5.82
CA ARG A 75 -2.54 -6.81 -6.00
C ARG A 75 -3.08 -8.24 -6.00
N HIS A 76 -3.96 -8.59 -5.06
CA HIS A 76 -4.56 -9.91 -4.98
C HIS A 76 -5.42 -10.20 -6.21
N ALA A 77 -6.28 -9.26 -6.61
CA ALA A 77 -7.14 -9.38 -7.79
C ALA A 77 -6.33 -9.52 -9.09
N TYR A 78 -5.19 -8.82 -9.21
CA TYR A 78 -4.27 -8.97 -10.35
C TYR A 78 -3.60 -10.36 -10.37
N ALA A 79 -3.14 -10.84 -9.21
CA ALA A 79 -2.47 -12.14 -9.10
C ALA A 79 -3.44 -13.34 -9.26
N HIS A 80 -4.69 -13.18 -8.81
CA HIS A 80 -5.70 -14.24 -8.82
C HIS A 80 -7.02 -13.75 -9.43
N PRO A 81 -7.09 -13.58 -10.77
CA PRO A 81 -8.28 -13.04 -11.42
C PRO A 81 -9.55 -13.86 -11.13
N GLY A 82 -10.62 -13.18 -10.73
CA GLY A 82 -11.94 -13.80 -10.46
C GLY A 82 -12.15 -14.32 -9.04
N THR A 83 -11.16 -14.21 -8.15
CA THR A 83 -11.30 -14.59 -6.74
C THR A 83 -12.02 -13.53 -5.89
N LEU A 84 -11.91 -12.26 -6.28
CA LEU A 84 -12.52 -11.12 -5.60
C LEU A 84 -13.45 -10.33 -6.55
N PRO A 85 -14.50 -9.66 -6.03
CA PRO A 85 -15.28 -8.71 -6.80
C PRO A 85 -14.41 -7.58 -7.36
N ALA A 86 -14.44 -7.38 -8.67
CA ALA A 86 -13.59 -6.37 -9.32
C ALA A 86 -14.02 -4.95 -8.96
N THR A 87 -13.05 -4.13 -8.55
CA THR A 87 -13.21 -2.70 -8.27
C THR A 87 -12.66 -1.84 -9.41
N ARG A 88 -12.94 -0.53 -9.36
CA ARG A 88 -12.33 0.43 -10.28
C ARG A 88 -10.81 0.51 -10.09
N GLN A 89 -10.33 0.40 -8.85
CA GLN A 89 -8.91 0.56 -8.53
C GLN A 89 -8.09 -0.63 -9.03
N ASP A 90 -8.65 -1.84 -9.02
CA ASP A 90 -7.99 -3.02 -9.58
C ASP A 90 -7.66 -2.83 -11.06
N LYS A 91 -8.58 -2.22 -11.83
CA LYS A 91 -8.36 -1.92 -13.25
C LYS A 91 -7.27 -0.88 -13.45
N VAL A 92 -7.20 0.14 -12.59
CA VAL A 92 -6.15 1.18 -12.63
C VAL A 92 -4.79 0.54 -12.33
N TYR A 93 -4.70 -0.26 -11.27
CA TYR A 93 -3.49 -0.99 -10.90
C TYR A 93 -3.04 -1.93 -12.02
N ALA A 94 -3.95 -2.75 -12.56
CA ALA A 94 -3.65 -3.70 -13.63
C ALA A 94 -3.12 -2.99 -14.88
N ALA A 95 -3.81 -1.95 -15.35
CA ALA A 95 -3.39 -1.19 -16.53
C ALA A 95 -2.03 -0.50 -16.32
N ALA A 96 -1.79 0.05 -15.13
CA ALA A 96 -0.51 0.67 -14.79
C ALA A 96 0.63 -0.36 -14.73
N ARG A 97 0.38 -1.54 -14.13
CA ARG A 97 1.36 -2.63 -14.06
C ARG A 97 1.72 -3.16 -15.44
N ASP A 98 0.72 -3.42 -16.27
CA ASP A 98 0.91 -3.92 -17.63
C ASP A 98 1.69 -2.90 -18.48
N ARG A 99 1.36 -1.60 -18.37
CA ARG A 99 2.16 -0.54 -18.99
C ARG A 99 3.60 -0.56 -18.48
N ALA A 100 3.82 -0.59 -17.16
CA ALA A 100 5.16 -0.56 -16.57
C ALA A 100 6.07 -1.72 -17.05
N LYS A 101 5.49 -2.90 -17.31
CA LYS A 101 6.20 -4.05 -17.88
C LYS A 101 6.70 -3.81 -19.32
N THR A 102 6.05 -2.92 -20.08
CA THR A 102 6.45 -2.59 -21.47
C THR A 102 7.54 -1.51 -21.56
N LEU A 103 7.78 -0.78 -20.47
CA LEU A 103 8.79 0.29 -20.43
C LEU A 103 10.22 -0.28 -20.38
N THR A 104 11.20 0.55 -20.74
CA THR A 104 12.61 0.29 -20.40
C THR A 104 12.88 0.64 -18.93
N ALA A 105 13.97 0.12 -18.36
CA ALA A 105 14.35 0.41 -16.96
C ALA A 105 14.48 1.93 -16.70
N GLN A 106 15.12 2.66 -17.61
CA GLN A 106 15.25 4.13 -17.50
C GLN A 106 13.89 4.83 -17.54
N GLN A 107 12.97 4.39 -18.39
CA GLN A 107 11.62 4.97 -18.46
C GLN A 107 10.84 4.70 -17.17
N ARG A 108 10.92 3.49 -16.61
CA ARG A 108 10.28 3.19 -15.31
C ARG A 108 10.80 4.11 -14.21
N TRP A 109 12.12 4.31 -14.13
CA TRP A 109 12.73 5.22 -13.15
C TRP A 109 12.30 6.68 -13.32
N ASN A 110 12.21 7.15 -14.56
CA ASN A 110 11.74 8.50 -14.85
C ASN A 110 10.25 8.66 -14.44
N GLU A 111 9.40 7.70 -14.81
CA GLU A 111 7.98 7.71 -14.45
C GLU A 111 7.78 7.60 -12.93
N SER A 112 8.58 6.80 -12.22
CA SER A 112 8.45 6.66 -10.76
C SER A 112 8.80 7.96 -10.05
N THR A 113 9.84 8.65 -10.53
CA THR A 113 10.26 9.94 -9.96
C THR A 113 9.18 11.01 -10.14
N LEU A 114 8.51 11.03 -11.30
CA LEU A 114 7.42 11.97 -11.59
C LEU A 114 6.13 11.64 -10.81
N ALA A 115 5.82 10.35 -10.62
CA ALA A 115 4.59 9.89 -9.99
C ALA A 115 4.55 10.14 -8.47
N VAL A 116 5.70 10.22 -7.79
CA VAL A 116 5.81 10.58 -6.36
C VAL A 116 5.16 11.94 -6.04
N CYS A 117 5.08 12.85 -7.01
CA CYS A 117 4.54 14.19 -6.81
C CYS A 117 3.02 14.31 -7.05
N GLY A 118 2.30 13.22 -7.39
CA GLY A 118 0.88 13.26 -7.76
C GLY A 118 -0.02 12.42 -6.85
N GLU A 119 -1.05 13.02 -6.23
CA GLU A 119 -1.97 12.34 -5.31
C GLU A 119 -2.87 11.28 -5.99
N ASP A 120 -3.26 11.50 -7.25
CA ASP A 120 -4.06 10.54 -8.04
C ASP A 120 -3.25 9.34 -8.55
N SER A 121 -1.93 9.35 -8.35
CA SER A 121 -1.00 8.38 -8.92
C SER A 121 -0.65 7.24 -7.98
N HIS A 122 -1.19 7.17 -6.75
CA HIS A 122 -0.78 6.18 -5.75
C HIS A 122 -0.84 4.73 -6.29
N MET A 123 -1.96 4.31 -6.88
CA MET A 123 -2.08 2.96 -7.46
C MET A 123 -1.08 2.72 -8.60
N ALA A 124 -0.88 3.72 -9.47
CA ALA A 124 0.04 3.61 -10.60
C ALA A 124 1.50 3.59 -10.15
N LEU A 125 1.85 4.38 -9.14
CA LEU A 125 3.17 4.41 -8.51
C LEU A 125 3.49 3.05 -7.88
N HIS A 126 2.58 2.49 -7.10
CA HIS A 126 2.80 1.17 -6.50
C HIS A 126 2.86 0.06 -7.55
N ALA A 127 2.01 0.11 -8.59
CA ALA A 127 2.11 -0.84 -9.71
C ALA A 127 3.48 -0.78 -10.40
N LEU A 128 4.03 0.42 -10.58
CA LEU A 128 5.34 0.66 -11.15
C LEU A 128 6.47 0.17 -10.21
N TRP A 129 6.41 0.49 -8.92
CA TRP A 129 7.35 -0.02 -7.91
C TRP A 129 7.33 -1.54 -7.80
N ASP A 130 6.18 -2.18 -7.91
CA ASP A 130 6.08 -3.63 -7.93
C ASP A 130 6.75 -4.24 -9.17
N VAL A 131 6.78 -3.54 -10.32
CA VAL A 131 7.55 -4.00 -11.51
C VAL A 131 9.04 -3.77 -11.31
N LEU A 132 9.43 -2.59 -10.82
CA LEU A 132 10.83 -2.29 -10.49
C LEU A 132 11.39 -3.34 -9.51
N ARG A 133 10.62 -3.73 -8.49
CA ARG A 133 10.99 -4.80 -7.54
C ARG A 133 11.09 -6.17 -8.22
N GLU A 134 10.10 -6.54 -9.04
CA GLU A 134 10.10 -7.81 -9.79
C GLU A 134 11.34 -7.96 -10.69
N TYR A 135 11.80 -6.86 -11.28
CA TYR A 135 12.97 -6.86 -12.16
C TYR A 135 14.30 -6.59 -11.44
N GLY A 136 14.30 -6.44 -10.12
CA GLY A 136 15.50 -6.15 -9.33
C GLY A 136 16.10 -4.76 -9.60
N GLU A 137 15.26 -3.81 -10.02
CA GLU A 137 15.65 -2.45 -10.39
C GLU A 137 15.59 -1.49 -9.21
N LEU A 138 14.89 -1.80 -8.11
CA LEU A 138 14.91 -0.98 -6.89
C LEU A 138 16.23 -1.18 -6.12
N PRO A 139 16.80 -0.12 -5.51
CA PRO A 139 17.93 -0.27 -4.60
C PRO A 139 17.52 -1.20 -3.45
N THR A 140 18.36 -2.19 -3.19
CA THR A 140 18.25 -2.99 -1.97
C THR A 140 18.44 -2.07 -0.75
N PRO A 141 17.61 -2.20 0.30
CA PRO A 141 17.76 -1.42 1.52
C PRO A 141 19.14 -1.61 2.17
#